data_AF-A0A936XJ87-F1
#
_entry.id   AF-A0A936XJ87-F1
#
_cell.length_a   1.000
_cell.length_b   1.000
_cell.length_c   1.000
_cell.angle_alpha   90.00
_cell.angle_beta   90.00
_cell.angle_gamma   90.00
#
_symmetry.space_group_name_H-M   'P 1'
#
loop_
_entity.id
_entity.type
_entity.pdbx_description
1 polymer ?
#
loop_
_entity_poly.entity_id
_entity_poly.type
_entity_poly.pdbx_seq_one_letter_code
_entity_poly.pdbx_strand_id
1 'polypeptide(L)'
;MLFSNTAYTQAETFDIATYTPPKNFTKVVNTGVVNYTNINKTTGGFCVIAMFASKKSTGDAQRDFSNDWEELVVKPFQAEANPKTETQTTAEGWEVVTAAAAVKADGVSMYIMLTVASGFGKTMSFRTSLNDEAYTPQIDALFANIKLDKMGTVKNIPAVIPASGNSGKFRLMTYSAPSGWKEQLFSDGVVLKPANLPAGEHLSIQIMEPMSFPGNLDQALNQSYDEAAAMYKSTKMHAAGGASYEKKEARKSFRGWDYIRCSGGIQISNGSPYPEEFGLDLFVIMINNRIERVATLKSRKNCNGSMSRYYPDERPGYNNAIEQFLFSIQFTDQQVPALQPGTIHGDGITGVWEGISLTAGTVSSSNQLGLRYSTYTPIFFNNGQAYFGTKFSAEGLDGFNSRIRAENVRRDWGTYTFSNGRGVLKMPYGDLPMRMENNKFIITANNTDHAFHQLMSVDGARFNGTYVMNEAYGVIPVITFTQDGRFTDNGAIKALYHTITDCTDPQFLPGSGNYEVKNYSVIFSFSDGRKIKVAFMGTGYSKNYQSPTAMRMGFNEDELRKQ
;
A
#
# COMPACT_ATOMS: atom_id res chain seq x y z
N MET A 1 1.04 -6.28 55.74
CA MET A 1 1.26 -7.30 54.68
C MET A 1 1.20 -6.57 53.34
N LEU A 2 2.37 -6.25 52.76
CA LEU A 2 2.48 -5.64 51.44
C LEU A 2 2.53 -6.76 50.41
N PHE A 3 1.50 -6.86 49.56
CA PHE A 3 1.54 -7.76 48.41
C PHE A 3 2.38 -7.09 47.31
N SER A 4 3.63 -7.53 47.16
CA SER A 4 4.44 -7.23 45.98
C SER A 4 3.90 -7.99 44.78
N ASN A 5 3.26 -7.29 43.84
CA ASN A 5 2.94 -7.83 42.53
C ASN A 5 4.23 -7.94 41.70
N THR A 6 4.83 -9.12 41.63
CA THR A 6 5.81 -9.46 40.60
C THR A 6 5.08 -9.58 39.26
N ALA A 7 5.15 -8.54 38.43
CA ALA A 7 4.72 -8.61 37.04
C ALA A 7 5.66 -9.56 36.28
N TYR A 8 5.14 -10.72 35.87
CA TYR A 8 5.84 -11.62 34.95
C TYR A 8 5.85 -10.99 33.55
N THR A 9 7.04 -10.70 33.01
CA THR A 9 7.23 -10.34 31.61
C THR A 9 6.87 -11.54 30.74
N GLN A 10 5.85 -11.43 29.89
CA GLN A 10 5.41 -12.50 29.00
C GLN A 10 6.37 -12.66 27.82
N ALA A 11 6.60 -13.90 27.39
CA ALA A 11 7.35 -14.19 26.18
C ALA A 11 6.58 -13.70 24.94
N GLU A 12 7.31 -13.18 23.96
CA GLU A 12 6.80 -12.71 22.68
C GLU A 12 7.40 -13.52 21.53
N THR A 13 6.73 -13.53 20.38
CA THR A 13 7.24 -14.14 19.15
C THR A 13 7.29 -13.10 18.04
N PHE A 14 8.40 -13.06 17.29
CA PHE A 14 8.56 -12.31 16.06
C PHE A 14 9.22 -13.20 15.01
N ASP A 15 8.48 -13.47 13.93
CA ASP A 15 8.87 -14.42 12.89
C ASP A 15 9.31 -15.78 13.49
N ILE A 16 10.56 -16.21 13.31
CA ILE A 16 11.06 -17.47 13.87
C ILE A 16 11.59 -17.34 15.31
N ALA A 17 11.67 -16.13 15.88
CA ALA A 17 12.21 -15.91 17.21
C ALA A 17 11.11 -15.84 18.27
N THR A 18 11.26 -16.60 19.36
CA THR A 18 10.49 -16.45 20.61
C THR A 18 11.43 -15.98 21.72
N TYR A 19 11.08 -14.92 22.45
CA TYR A 19 12.00 -14.25 23.38
C TYR A 19 11.24 -13.47 24.45
N THR A 20 11.94 -13.07 25.51
CA THR A 20 11.40 -12.14 26.51
C THR A 20 11.85 -10.71 26.17
N PRO A 21 10.95 -9.74 25.96
CA PRO A 21 11.33 -8.38 25.61
C PRO A 21 12.23 -7.72 26.68
N PRO A 22 13.18 -6.86 26.27
CA PRO A 22 14.03 -6.17 27.22
C PRO A 22 13.20 -5.19 28.06
N LYS A 23 13.39 -5.23 29.38
CA LYS A 23 12.62 -4.42 30.33
C LYS A 23 12.86 -2.93 30.09
N ASN A 24 11.79 -2.14 30.16
CA ASN A 24 11.81 -0.67 30.03
C ASN A 24 12.20 -0.14 28.64
N PHE A 25 12.18 -0.96 27.58
CA PHE A 25 12.31 -0.45 26.21
C PHE A 25 10.94 -0.11 25.62
N THR A 26 10.89 0.96 24.85
CA THR A 26 9.78 1.27 23.95
C THR A 26 9.88 0.37 22.72
N LYS A 27 8.84 -0.45 22.49
CA LYS A 27 8.74 -1.33 21.32
C LYS A 27 8.06 -0.60 20.15
N VAL A 28 8.65 -0.71 18.96
CA VAL A 28 8.10 -0.27 17.68
C VAL A 28 8.18 -1.43 16.70
N VAL A 29 7.05 -1.82 16.11
CA VAL A 29 6.99 -2.91 15.12
C VAL A 29 6.82 -2.32 13.73
N ASN A 30 7.73 -2.63 12.82
CA ASN A 30 7.69 -2.26 11.41
C ASN A 30 7.61 -3.52 10.53
N THR A 31 7.29 -3.36 9.24
CA THR A 31 7.31 -4.48 8.29
C THR A 31 8.71 -5.08 8.24
N GLY A 32 8.84 -6.36 8.60
CA GLY A 32 10.10 -7.09 8.56
C GLY A 32 11.10 -6.72 9.65
N VAL A 33 10.77 -5.87 10.62
CA VAL A 33 11.67 -5.55 11.75
C VAL A 33 10.93 -5.10 13.02
N VAL A 34 11.35 -5.56 14.19
CA VAL A 34 10.91 -5.04 15.50
C VAL A 34 12.06 -4.27 16.13
N ASN A 35 11.80 -3.02 16.53
CA ASN A 35 12.75 -2.18 17.24
C ASN A 35 12.37 -2.05 18.72
N TYR A 36 13.35 -2.17 19.61
CA TYR A 36 13.25 -1.82 21.01
C TYR A 36 14.18 -0.63 21.25
N THR A 37 13.66 0.47 21.77
CA THR A 37 14.46 1.67 22.07
C THR A 37 14.37 2.01 23.56
N ASN A 38 15.52 2.21 24.21
CA ASN A 38 15.58 2.83 25.53
C ASN A 38 16.46 4.08 25.45
N ILE A 39 16.03 5.15 26.13
CA ILE A 39 16.78 6.41 26.22
C ILE A 39 16.86 6.80 27.70
N ASN A 40 18.07 6.86 28.24
CA ASN A 40 18.35 7.45 29.54
C ASN A 40 18.49 8.97 29.38
N LYS A 41 17.42 9.69 29.68
CA LYS A 41 17.40 11.17 29.60
C LYS A 41 18.37 11.87 30.55
N THR A 42 18.85 11.18 31.59
CA THR A 42 19.79 11.73 32.57
C THR A 42 21.23 11.68 32.05
N THR A 43 21.64 10.57 31.44
CA THR A 43 23.01 10.39 30.92
C THR A 43 23.14 10.73 29.44
N GLY A 44 22.02 10.85 28.70
CA GLY A 44 22.02 10.93 27.25
C GLY A 44 22.32 9.58 26.58
N GLY A 45 22.39 8.49 27.37
CA GLY A 45 22.58 7.14 26.87
C GLY A 45 21.34 6.63 26.11
N PHE A 46 21.55 5.85 25.07
CA PHE A 46 20.50 5.15 24.35
C PHE A 46 20.94 3.76 23.90
N CYS A 47 19.95 2.90 23.70
CA CYS A 47 20.11 1.61 23.06
C CYS A 47 18.92 1.34 22.15
N VAL A 48 19.19 0.94 20.92
CA VAL A 48 18.22 0.50 19.92
C VAL A 48 18.56 -0.94 19.53
N ILE A 49 17.65 -1.87 19.77
CA ILE A 49 17.76 -3.26 19.34
C ILE A 49 16.75 -3.50 18.22
N ALA A 50 17.22 -3.83 17.03
CA ALA A 50 16.43 -4.11 15.84
C ALA A 50 16.50 -5.61 15.50
N MET A 51 15.37 -6.30 15.56
CA MET A 51 15.23 -7.70 15.17
C MET A 51 14.60 -7.76 13.78
N PHE A 52 15.32 -8.24 12.77
CA PHE A 52 14.84 -8.35 11.40
C PHE A 52 14.20 -9.72 11.15
N ALA A 53 13.12 -9.76 10.37
CA ALA A 53 12.45 -11.00 10.01
C ALA A 53 13.41 -11.92 9.24
N SER A 54 13.27 -13.23 9.42
CA SER A 54 14.13 -14.18 8.72
C SER A 54 13.91 -14.13 7.20
N LYS A 55 15.00 -14.34 6.48
CA LYS A 55 15.02 -14.53 5.03
C LYS A 55 15.61 -15.89 4.70
N LYS A 56 15.52 -16.28 3.44
CA LYS A 56 16.19 -17.50 2.96
C LYS A 56 17.70 -17.36 3.15
N SER A 57 18.30 -18.32 3.84
CA SER A 57 19.77 -18.38 3.96
C SER A 57 20.39 -18.77 2.62
N THR A 58 21.60 -18.28 2.38
CA THR A 58 22.45 -18.71 1.25
C THR A 58 23.04 -20.12 1.47
N GLY A 59 22.92 -20.68 2.68
CA GLY A 59 23.56 -21.92 3.10
C GLY A 59 24.95 -21.72 3.70
N ASP A 60 25.43 -20.47 3.81
CA ASP A 60 26.72 -20.09 4.37
C ASP A 60 26.52 -18.92 5.35
N ALA A 61 26.82 -19.15 6.64
CA ALA A 61 26.57 -18.17 7.69
C ALA A 61 27.45 -16.91 7.57
N GLN A 62 28.69 -17.04 7.07
CA GLN A 62 29.58 -15.89 6.88
C GLN A 62 29.11 -15.04 5.71
N ARG A 63 28.61 -15.67 4.64
CA ARG A 63 28.03 -14.98 3.49
C ARG A 63 26.71 -14.30 3.85
N ASP A 64 25.85 -14.97 4.62
CA ASP A 64 24.63 -14.37 5.15
C ASP A 64 24.95 -13.15 6.02
N PHE A 65 25.92 -13.28 6.94
CA PHE A 65 26.41 -12.17 7.74
C PHE A 65 26.94 -11.01 6.88
N SER A 66 27.76 -11.30 5.87
CA SER A 66 28.37 -10.27 5.02
C SER A 66 27.32 -9.48 4.24
N ASN A 67 26.27 -10.16 3.74
CA ASN A 67 25.14 -9.50 3.07
C ASN A 67 24.39 -8.56 4.03
N ASP A 68 24.12 -9.02 5.25
CA ASP A 68 23.35 -8.27 6.24
C ASP A 68 24.17 -7.15 6.86
N TRP A 69 25.47 -7.33 7.02
CA TRP A 69 26.39 -6.29 7.45
C TRP A 69 26.41 -5.13 6.45
N GLU A 70 26.54 -5.46 5.15
CA GLU A 70 26.50 -4.47 4.08
C GLU A 70 25.17 -3.67 4.07
N GLU A 71 24.04 -4.37 4.18
CA GLU A 71 22.71 -3.77 4.10
C GLU A 71 22.29 -3.01 5.37
N LEU A 72 22.58 -3.56 6.55
CA LEU A 72 22.02 -3.10 7.82
C LEU A 72 23.00 -2.24 8.64
N VAL A 73 24.28 -2.26 8.29
CA VAL A 73 25.35 -1.58 9.03
C VAL A 73 26.19 -0.66 8.13
N VAL A 74 26.77 -1.16 7.03
CA VAL A 74 27.65 -0.36 6.15
C VAL A 74 26.89 0.75 5.44
N LYS A 75 25.86 0.42 4.64
CA LYS A 75 25.07 1.42 3.90
C LYS A 75 24.41 2.48 4.78
N PRO A 76 23.73 2.13 5.89
CA PRO A 76 23.03 3.13 6.72
C PRO A 76 23.95 3.94 7.65
N PHE A 77 25.09 3.39 8.09
CA PHE A 77 25.93 4.03 9.12
C PHE A 77 27.38 4.28 8.70
N GLN A 78 27.73 3.96 7.45
CA GLN A 78 29.09 4.13 6.90
C GLN A 78 30.15 3.41 7.76
N ALA A 79 29.80 2.25 8.30
CA ALA A 79 30.71 1.43 9.10
C ALA A 79 31.80 0.78 8.25
N GLU A 80 32.84 0.26 8.90
CA GLU A 80 33.90 -0.51 8.25
C GLU A 80 33.32 -1.79 7.61
N ALA A 81 33.69 -2.04 6.35
CA ALA A 81 33.03 -3.04 5.52
C ALA A 81 33.39 -4.50 5.89
N ASN A 82 34.55 -4.73 6.50
CA ASN A 82 35.07 -6.07 6.80
C ASN A 82 35.40 -6.22 8.29
N PRO A 83 34.39 -6.13 9.18
CA PRO A 83 34.62 -6.19 10.61
C PRO A 83 35.18 -7.54 11.01
N LYS A 84 35.92 -7.58 12.12
CA LYS A 84 36.30 -8.86 12.74
C LYS A 84 35.05 -9.56 13.26
N THR A 85 34.77 -10.76 12.74
CA THR A 85 33.62 -11.56 13.14
C THR A 85 33.98 -12.61 14.19
N GLU A 86 33.01 -12.97 15.01
CA GLU A 86 33.03 -14.14 15.89
C GLU A 86 31.90 -15.09 15.46
N THR A 87 32.20 -16.39 15.42
CA THR A 87 31.25 -17.42 14.99
C THR A 87 31.06 -18.45 16.09
N GLN A 88 29.81 -18.81 16.36
CA GLN A 88 29.44 -19.86 17.31
C GLN A 88 28.28 -20.70 16.77
N THR A 89 28.18 -21.95 17.20
CA THR A 89 27.04 -22.81 16.88
C THR A 89 26.19 -23.01 18.14
N THR A 90 24.89 -22.72 18.07
CA THR A 90 23.98 -22.93 19.21
C THR A 90 23.71 -24.42 19.44
N ALA A 91 23.23 -24.79 20.62
CA ALA A 91 22.84 -26.17 20.94
C ALA A 91 21.75 -26.70 19.98
N GLU A 92 20.94 -25.80 19.43
CA GLU A 92 19.90 -26.08 18.46
C GLU A 92 20.42 -26.23 17.02
N GLY A 93 21.70 -25.96 16.75
CA GLY A 93 22.33 -26.12 15.44
C GLY A 93 22.26 -24.88 14.53
N TRP A 94 22.00 -23.69 15.08
CA TRP A 94 22.15 -22.44 14.34
C TRP A 94 23.61 -21.99 14.35
N GLU A 95 24.15 -21.61 13.20
CA GLU A 95 25.42 -20.91 13.11
C GLU A 95 25.18 -19.41 13.28
N VAL A 96 25.79 -18.82 14.30
CA VAL A 96 25.62 -17.41 14.65
C VAL A 96 26.94 -16.69 14.43
N VAL A 97 26.90 -15.66 13.58
CA VAL A 97 28.04 -14.78 13.29
C VAL A 97 27.74 -13.41 13.84
N THR A 98 28.67 -12.85 14.63
CA THR A 98 28.53 -11.53 15.25
C THR A 98 29.72 -10.65 14.92
N ALA A 99 29.50 -9.35 14.73
CA ALA A 99 30.56 -8.35 14.74
C ALA A 99 30.07 -7.01 15.29
N ALA A 100 31.02 -6.15 15.63
CA ALA A 100 30.78 -4.81 16.13
C ALA A 100 31.67 -3.79 15.42
N ALA A 101 31.14 -2.59 15.17
CA ALA A 101 31.91 -1.47 14.66
C ALA A 101 31.52 -0.18 15.39
N ALA A 102 32.53 0.64 15.68
CA ALA A 102 32.31 2.02 16.11
C ALA A 102 31.92 2.87 14.89
N VAL A 103 30.88 3.69 15.03
CA VAL A 103 30.40 4.59 13.97
C VAL A 103 30.12 5.97 14.55
N LYS A 104 30.10 6.97 13.66
CA LYS A 104 29.66 8.33 13.99
C LYS A 104 28.52 8.72 13.06
N ALA A 105 27.29 8.77 13.57
CA ALA A 105 26.11 9.18 12.82
C ALA A 105 25.58 10.49 13.39
N ASP A 106 25.33 11.48 12.54
CA ASP A 106 24.79 12.80 12.91
C ASP A 106 25.51 13.46 14.10
N GLY A 107 26.83 13.27 14.19
CA GLY A 107 27.67 13.82 15.26
C GLY A 107 27.74 12.98 16.53
N VAL A 108 26.96 11.90 16.65
CA VAL A 108 26.90 11.01 17.80
C VAL A 108 27.80 9.79 17.58
N SER A 109 28.74 9.56 18.50
CA SER A 109 29.54 8.32 18.53
C SER A 109 28.73 7.19 19.17
N MET A 110 28.64 6.06 18.49
CA MET A 110 27.97 4.86 18.98
C MET A 110 28.62 3.60 18.44
N TYR A 111 28.34 2.47 19.06
CA TYR A 111 28.68 1.15 18.55
C TYR A 111 27.46 0.54 17.86
N ILE A 112 27.70 -0.12 16.73
CA ILE A 112 26.73 -0.99 16.09
C ILE A 112 27.24 -2.41 16.14
N MET A 113 26.44 -3.28 16.73
CA MET A 113 26.65 -4.72 16.77
C MET A 113 25.61 -5.38 15.87
N LEU A 114 26.03 -6.35 15.06
CA LEU A 114 25.13 -7.20 14.27
C LEU A 114 25.40 -8.64 14.62
N THR A 115 24.33 -9.37 14.97
CA THR A 115 24.33 -10.81 15.18
C THR A 115 23.40 -11.43 14.15
N VAL A 116 23.90 -12.39 13.38
CA VAL A 116 23.17 -13.07 12.31
C VAL A 116 23.17 -14.56 12.60
N ALA A 117 21.98 -15.14 12.74
CA ALA A 117 21.79 -16.57 12.97
C ALA A 117 21.31 -17.25 11.68
N SER A 118 22.10 -18.18 11.16
CA SER A 118 21.86 -18.93 9.92
C SER A 118 21.76 -20.43 10.19
N GLY A 119 20.80 -21.09 9.55
CA GLY A 119 20.52 -22.50 9.76
C GLY A 119 19.17 -22.91 9.20
N PHE A 120 18.99 -24.20 8.92
CA PHE A 120 17.68 -24.75 8.50
C PHE A 120 17.05 -24.04 7.29
N GLY A 121 17.88 -23.54 6.37
CA GLY A 121 17.45 -22.80 5.17
C GLY A 121 17.06 -21.34 5.40
N LYS A 122 17.27 -20.80 6.60
CA LYS A 122 16.88 -19.44 7.01
C LYS A 122 18.05 -18.68 7.65
N THR A 123 17.97 -17.36 7.59
CA THR A 123 18.87 -16.46 8.31
C THR A 123 18.07 -15.33 8.95
N MET A 124 18.38 -14.98 10.20
CA MET A 124 17.71 -13.92 10.96
C MET A 124 18.74 -13.01 11.63
N SER A 125 18.50 -11.70 11.57
CA SER A 125 19.50 -10.69 11.94
C SER A 125 19.02 -9.81 13.08
N PHE A 126 19.94 -9.48 13.96
CA PHE A 126 19.71 -8.68 15.17
C PHE A 126 20.77 -7.58 15.19
N ARG A 127 20.35 -6.32 15.04
CA ARG A 127 21.26 -5.17 15.09
C ARG A 127 21.03 -4.40 16.38
N THR A 128 22.08 -4.16 17.14
CA THR A 128 22.06 -3.29 18.31
C THR A 128 22.87 -2.03 18.04
N SER A 129 22.34 -0.87 18.35
CA SER A 129 23.01 0.42 18.28
C SER A 129 22.98 1.08 19.66
N LEU A 130 24.14 1.39 20.24
CA LEU A 130 24.25 1.92 21.60
C LEU A 130 25.42 2.89 21.76
N ASN A 131 25.29 3.88 22.64
CA ASN A 131 26.38 4.78 23.03
C ASN A 131 26.77 4.66 24.51
N ASP A 132 26.19 3.70 25.24
CA ASP A 132 26.41 3.50 26.67
C ASP A 132 26.46 1.99 26.97
N GLU A 133 27.59 1.50 27.45
CA GLU A 133 27.81 0.07 27.76
C GLU A 133 26.92 -0.43 28.90
N ALA A 134 26.27 0.45 29.67
CA ALA A 134 25.31 0.06 30.70
C ALA A 134 24.12 -0.77 30.14
N TYR A 135 23.89 -0.74 28.83
CA TYR A 135 22.86 -1.55 28.17
C TYR A 135 23.26 -3.01 27.90
N THR A 136 24.55 -3.35 27.94
CA THR A 136 25.07 -4.69 27.62
C THR A 136 24.37 -5.82 28.39
N PRO A 137 24.17 -5.74 29.73
CA PRO A 137 23.48 -6.80 30.46
C PRO A 137 22.04 -7.08 30.00
N GLN A 138 21.34 -6.06 29.49
CA GLN A 138 19.97 -6.20 28.97
C GLN A 138 19.96 -6.80 27.56
N ILE A 139 20.97 -6.48 26.76
CA ILE A 139 21.20 -7.06 25.43
C ILE A 139 21.53 -8.54 25.59
N ASP A 140 22.46 -8.89 26.48
CA ASP A 140 22.84 -10.28 26.77
C ASP A 140 21.64 -11.10 27.28
N ALA A 141 20.84 -10.53 28.18
CA ALA A 141 19.64 -11.18 28.69
C ALA A 141 18.59 -11.45 27.60
N LEU A 142 18.46 -10.55 26.61
CA LEU A 142 17.60 -10.77 25.46
C LEU A 142 18.12 -11.92 24.60
N PHE A 143 19.40 -11.89 24.20
CA PHE A 143 20.00 -12.92 23.36
C PHE A 143 20.04 -14.30 24.01
N ALA A 144 20.29 -14.38 25.32
CA ALA A 144 20.26 -15.63 26.07
C ALA A 144 18.86 -16.27 26.14
N ASN A 145 17.80 -15.50 25.92
CA ASN A 145 16.41 -15.99 25.98
C ASN A 145 15.78 -16.21 24.58
N ILE A 146 16.44 -15.79 23.50
CA ILE A 146 15.94 -16.00 22.15
C ILE A 146 15.99 -17.49 21.80
N LYS A 147 14.84 -18.01 21.37
CA LYS A 147 14.67 -19.35 20.79
C LYS A 147 14.24 -19.21 19.34
N LEU A 148 15.02 -19.78 18.43
CA LEU A 148 14.75 -19.77 16.99
C LEU A 148 14.10 -21.08 16.53
N ASP A 149 12.94 -20.98 15.88
CA ASP A 149 12.20 -22.13 15.35
C ASP A 149 12.86 -22.68 14.07
N LYS A 150 13.28 -23.95 14.13
CA LYS A 150 13.95 -24.69 13.05
C LYS A 150 13.00 -25.05 11.89
N MET A 151 11.74 -25.34 12.22
CA MET A 151 10.73 -25.83 11.28
C MET A 151 9.63 -24.82 11.02
N GLY A 152 9.72 -23.63 11.63
CA GLY A 152 8.72 -22.59 11.54
C GLY A 152 8.29 -22.37 10.10
N THR A 153 7.21 -23.03 9.69
CA THR A 153 6.29 -22.48 8.70
C THR A 153 6.12 -21.05 9.12
N VAL A 154 6.36 -20.12 8.19
CA VAL A 154 6.19 -18.71 8.45
C VAL A 154 4.84 -18.58 9.16
N LYS A 155 4.83 -18.36 10.48
CA LYS A 155 3.66 -17.87 11.16
C LYS A 155 3.60 -16.45 10.66
N ASN A 156 2.99 -16.33 9.47
CA ASN A 156 2.73 -15.10 8.79
C ASN A 156 2.04 -14.24 9.84
N ILE A 157 2.82 -13.35 10.46
CA ILE A 157 2.26 -12.12 10.98
C ILE A 157 1.50 -11.61 9.77
N PRO A 158 0.16 -11.45 9.85
CA PRO A 158 -0.64 -11.02 8.72
C PRO A 158 0.05 -9.79 8.17
N ALA A 159 0.43 -9.82 6.88
CA ALA A 159 1.05 -8.66 6.29
C ALA A 159 0.01 -7.54 6.34
N VAL A 160 0.15 -6.68 7.34
CA VAL A 160 -0.51 -5.40 7.35
C VAL A 160 0.16 -4.65 6.22
N ILE A 161 -0.61 -4.48 5.15
CA ILE A 161 -0.26 -3.65 4.01
C ILE A 161 0.18 -2.30 4.59
N PRO A 162 1.37 -1.79 4.20
CA PRO A 162 1.95 -0.65 4.87
C PRO A 162 1.08 0.60 4.65
N ALA A 163 0.43 1.05 5.71
CA ALA A 163 0.12 2.46 5.87
C ALA A 163 1.37 3.07 6.51
N SER A 164 2.15 3.78 5.71
CA SER A 164 3.35 4.50 6.13
C SER A 164 2.98 5.73 6.96
N GLY A 165 2.50 5.45 8.17
CA GLY A 165 1.95 6.41 9.13
C GLY A 165 2.44 6.19 10.54
N ASN A 166 2.55 7.28 11.30
CA ASN A 166 2.57 7.15 12.75
C ASN A 166 1.30 6.40 13.20
N SER A 167 1.50 5.38 14.03
CA SER A 167 0.42 4.68 14.71
C SER A 167 -0.32 5.67 15.61
N GLY A 168 -1.61 5.88 15.34
CA GLY A 168 -2.49 6.74 16.09
C GLY A 168 -3.56 5.95 16.84
N LYS A 169 -4.07 6.55 17.91
CA LYS A 169 -5.17 5.99 18.71
C LYS A 169 -6.13 7.09 19.10
N PHE A 170 -7.41 6.85 18.87
CA PHE A 170 -8.48 7.70 19.35
C PHE A 170 -9.58 6.83 19.96
N ARG A 171 -9.81 6.98 21.26
CA ARG A 171 -10.68 6.07 22.04
C ARG A 171 -10.25 4.60 21.82
N LEU A 172 -11.16 3.77 21.30
CA LEU A 172 -10.92 2.35 21.00
C LEU A 172 -10.42 2.12 19.57
N MET A 173 -10.44 3.15 18.72
CA MET A 173 -9.93 3.10 17.35
C MET A 173 -8.40 3.20 17.35
N THR A 174 -7.74 2.29 16.65
CA THR A 174 -6.33 2.39 16.26
C THR A 174 -6.24 2.50 14.74
N TYR A 175 -5.31 3.33 14.29
CA TYR A 175 -5.15 3.64 12.86
C TYR A 175 -3.70 3.99 12.55
N SER A 176 -3.38 4.09 11.26
CA SER A 176 -2.11 4.60 10.78
C SER A 176 -2.39 5.82 9.90
N ALA A 177 -1.85 6.98 10.26
CA ALA A 177 -2.01 8.19 9.45
C ALA A 177 -1.46 7.97 8.03
N PRO A 178 -2.07 8.49 6.96
CA PRO A 178 -1.47 8.31 5.64
C PRO A 178 -0.09 8.99 5.54
N SER A 179 0.78 8.44 4.70
CA SER A 179 2.13 8.99 4.54
C SER A 179 2.12 10.42 4.04
N GLY A 180 2.93 11.28 4.67
CA GLY A 180 2.97 12.71 4.33
C GLY A 180 1.74 13.49 4.83
N TRP A 181 0.91 12.91 5.69
CA TRP A 181 -0.20 13.62 6.34
C TRP A 181 0.20 14.04 7.75
N LYS A 182 -0.18 15.25 8.13
CA LYS A 182 -0.04 15.79 9.48
C LYS A 182 -1.26 15.42 10.30
N GLU A 183 -1.02 15.01 11.53
CA GLU A 183 -2.04 14.69 12.52
C GLU A 183 -2.21 15.84 13.52
N GLN A 184 -3.47 16.14 13.87
CA GLN A 184 -3.83 17.04 14.95
C GLN A 184 -4.89 16.38 15.83
N LEU A 185 -4.58 16.26 17.12
CA LEU A 185 -5.45 15.69 18.13
C LEU A 185 -6.35 16.76 18.75
N PHE A 186 -7.62 16.42 18.95
CA PHE A 186 -8.60 17.19 19.69
C PHE A 186 -9.21 16.32 20.80
N SER A 187 -9.92 16.93 21.73
CA SER A 187 -10.60 16.20 22.81
C SER A 187 -11.70 15.27 22.29
N ASP A 188 -12.30 15.63 21.17
CA ASP A 188 -13.50 15.07 20.54
C ASP A 188 -13.23 14.49 19.13
N GLY A 189 -11.96 14.40 18.72
CA GLY A 189 -11.61 13.81 17.44
C GLY A 189 -10.14 13.93 17.05
N VAL A 190 -9.84 13.50 15.83
CA VAL A 190 -8.52 13.63 15.20
C VAL A 190 -8.68 14.13 13.79
N VAL A 191 -7.85 15.10 13.39
CA VAL A 191 -7.78 15.62 12.03
C VAL A 191 -6.47 15.18 11.38
N LEU A 192 -6.56 14.61 10.18
CA LEU A 192 -5.43 14.30 9.32
C LEU A 192 -5.50 15.17 8.06
N LYS A 193 -4.40 15.83 7.69
CA LYS A 193 -4.30 16.67 6.48
C LYS A 193 -3.04 16.36 5.68
N PRO A 194 -3.10 16.26 4.34
CA PRO A 194 -1.91 16.08 3.53
C PRO A 194 -1.00 17.31 3.63
N ALA A 195 0.31 17.08 3.82
CA ALA A 195 1.29 18.16 3.95
C ALA A 195 1.61 18.85 2.61
N ASN A 196 1.33 18.17 1.49
CA ASN A 196 1.62 18.63 0.13
C ASN A 196 0.38 19.15 -0.61
N LEU A 197 -0.68 19.55 0.11
CA LEU A 197 -1.90 20.05 -0.51
C LEU A 197 -1.64 21.38 -1.24
N PRO A 198 -2.08 21.54 -2.50
CA PRO A 198 -1.95 22.81 -3.21
C PRO A 198 -2.62 23.98 -2.48
N ALA A 199 -2.07 25.18 -2.66
CA ALA A 199 -2.59 26.39 -2.03
C ALA A 199 -4.05 26.65 -2.44
N GLY A 200 -4.86 27.04 -1.45
CA GLY A 200 -6.28 27.33 -1.65
C GLY A 200 -7.19 26.10 -1.67
N GLU A 201 -6.66 24.88 -1.67
CA GLU A 201 -7.45 23.67 -1.53
C GLU A 201 -7.61 23.24 -0.07
N HIS A 202 -8.65 22.46 0.19
CA HIS A 202 -8.87 21.81 1.47
C HIS A 202 -9.09 20.32 1.27
N LEU A 203 -8.38 19.50 2.04
CA LEU A 203 -8.61 18.07 2.16
C LEU A 203 -8.28 17.65 3.59
N SER A 204 -9.21 16.98 4.26
CA SER A 204 -8.95 16.43 5.60
C SER A 204 -9.78 15.19 5.86
N ILE A 205 -9.19 14.25 6.61
CA ILE A 205 -9.91 13.16 7.26
C ILE A 205 -10.12 13.55 8.71
N GLN A 206 -11.34 13.41 9.22
CA GLN A 206 -11.74 13.67 10.59
C GLN A 206 -12.25 12.38 11.21
N ILE A 207 -11.54 11.85 12.20
CA ILE A 207 -12.11 10.86 13.13
C ILE A 207 -12.97 11.64 14.11
N MET A 208 -14.25 11.28 14.22
CA MET A 208 -15.21 11.93 15.10
C MET A 208 -15.39 11.12 16.39
N GLU A 209 -15.89 11.75 17.45
CA GLU A 209 -16.28 11.05 18.68
C GLU A 209 -17.23 9.87 18.35
N PRO A 210 -16.99 8.66 18.89
CA PRO A 210 -17.91 7.55 18.73
C PRO A 210 -19.25 7.86 19.41
N MET A 211 -20.32 7.26 18.91
CA MET A 211 -21.65 7.42 19.49
C MET A 211 -22.26 6.07 19.87
N SER A 212 -22.94 6.03 21.01
CA SER A 212 -23.85 4.94 21.34
C SER A 212 -25.15 5.17 20.58
N PHE A 213 -25.54 4.21 19.74
CA PHE A 213 -26.70 4.39 18.88
C PHE A 213 -27.57 3.12 18.84
N PRO A 214 -28.84 3.19 19.29
CA PRO A 214 -29.72 2.03 19.33
C PRO A 214 -30.34 1.69 17.96
N GLY A 215 -30.16 2.55 16.95
CA GLY A 215 -30.72 2.36 15.61
C GLY A 215 -29.81 1.58 14.65
N ASN A 216 -30.26 1.46 13.40
CA ASN A 216 -29.51 0.78 12.35
C ASN A 216 -28.44 1.68 11.70
N LEU A 217 -27.59 1.09 10.84
CA LEU A 217 -26.52 1.81 10.14
C LEU A 217 -27.01 2.98 9.28
N ASP A 218 -28.18 2.89 8.65
CA ASP A 218 -28.73 3.99 7.84
C ASP A 218 -29.13 5.19 8.70
N GLN A 219 -29.77 4.93 9.84
CA GLN A 219 -30.13 5.97 10.81
C GLN A 219 -28.87 6.58 11.44
N ALA A 220 -27.87 5.74 11.77
CA ALA A 220 -26.59 6.18 12.27
C ALA A 220 -25.85 7.06 11.25
N LEU A 221 -25.89 6.69 9.97
CA LEU A 221 -25.32 7.47 8.88
C LEU A 221 -25.99 8.83 8.74
N ASN A 222 -27.32 8.89 8.77
CA ASN A 222 -28.04 10.15 8.68
C ASN A 222 -27.65 11.09 9.83
N GLN A 223 -27.67 10.60 11.08
CA GLN A 223 -27.26 11.40 12.23
C GLN A 223 -25.79 11.83 12.14
N SER A 224 -24.89 10.93 11.71
CA SER A 224 -23.48 11.23 11.53
C SER A 224 -23.24 12.32 10.48
N TYR A 225 -24.01 12.30 9.39
CA TYR A 225 -23.93 13.31 8.35
C TYR A 225 -24.44 14.68 8.84
N ASP A 226 -25.54 14.70 9.58
CA ASP A 226 -26.10 15.92 10.18
C ASP A 226 -25.13 16.54 11.19
N GLU A 227 -24.54 15.74 12.08
CA GLU A 227 -23.55 16.20 13.04
C GLU A 227 -22.25 16.69 12.37
N ALA A 228 -21.77 15.98 11.33
CA ALA A 228 -20.61 16.42 10.58
C ALA A 228 -20.86 17.75 9.84
N ALA A 229 -22.02 17.92 9.21
CA ALA A 229 -22.39 19.17 8.56
C ALA A 229 -22.49 20.33 9.57
N ALA A 230 -23.05 20.08 10.75
CA ALA A 230 -23.15 21.07 11.84
C ALA A 230 -21.78 21.45 12.41
N MET A 231 -20.85 20.49 12.56
CA MET A 231 -19.47 20.73 13.01
C MET A 231 -18.76 21.76 12.13
N TYR A 232 -19.00 21.73 10.82
CA TYR A 232 -18.45 22.70 9.87
C TYR A 232 -19.30 23.97 9.69
N LYS A 233 -20.35 24.16 10.51
CA LYS A 233 -21.31 25.28 10.41
C LYS A 233 -21.82 25.46 8.98
N SER A 234 -22.10 24.33 8.33
CA SER A 234 -22.42 24.26 6.90
C SER A 234 -23.90 24.07 6.65
N THR A 235 -24.33 24.36 5.42
CA THR A 235 -25.65 24.00 4.90
C THR A 235 -25.51 22.81 3.96
N LYS A 236 -26.35 21.79 4.12
CA LYS A 236 -26.36 20.61 3.25
C LYS A 236 -26.86 20.99 1.86
N MET A 237 -26.16 20.52 0.84
CA MET A 237 -26.64 20.58 -0.54
C MET A 237 -27.58 19.40 -0.80
N HIS A 238 -28.43 19.52 -1.82
CA HIS A 238 -29.36 18.47 -2.20
C HIS A 238 -29.07 18.01 -3.63
N ALA A 239 -29.10 16.70 -3.85
CA ALA A 239 -29.16 16.12 -5.19
C ALA A 239 -30.52 16.44 -5.84
N ALA A 240 -30.65 16.22 -7.14
CA ALA A 240 -31.88 16.49 -7.90
C ALA A 240 -33.12 15.76 -7.32
N GLY A 241 -32.93 14.63 -6.62
CA GLY A 241 -33.98 13.89 -5.92
C GLY A 241 -34.28 14.35 -4.49
N GLY A 242 -33.70 15.48 -4.03
CA GLY A 242 -33.91 16.05 -2.70
C GLY A 242 -33.07 15.44 -1.57
N ALA A 243 -32.39 14.31 -1.81
CA ALA A 243 -31.49 13.71 -0.83
C ALA A 243 -30.24 14.58 -0.59
N SER A 244 -29.78 14.68 0.65
CA SER A 244 -28.58 15.44 1.00
C SER A 244 -27.26 14.75 0.63
N TYR A 245 -27.30 13.45 0.35
CA TYR A 245 -26.14 12.65 -0.02
C TYR A 245 -26.56 11.41 -0.82
N GLU A 246 -25.60 10.84 -1.55
CA GLU A 246 -25.69 9.53 -2.17
C GLU A 246 -25.00 8.50 -1.28
N LYS A 247 -25.68 7.40 -0.94
CA LYS A 247 -25.12 6.34 -0.10
C LYS A 247 -24.86 5.06 -0.89
N LYS A 248 -23.88 4.29 -0.43
CA LYS A 248 -23.71 2.88 -0.84
C LYS A 248 -24.43 1.99 0.18
N GLU A 249 -24.83 0.80 -0.28
CA GLU A 249 -25.42 -0.21 0.61
C GLU A 249 -24.48 -0.55 1.77
N ALA A 250 -25.07 -0.81 2.95
CA ALA A 250 -24.34 -1.28 4.12
C ALA A 250 -23.75 -2.68 3.88
N ARG A 251 -22.56 -2.93 4.42
CA ARG A 251 -21.77 -4.14 4.15
C ARG A 251 -20.94 -4.55 5.35
N LYS A 252 -20.58 -5.83 5.41
CA LYS A 252 -19.50 -6.32 6.25
C LYS A 252 -18.17 -6.19 5.52
N SER A 253 -17.18 -5.56 6.14
CA SER A 253 -15.83 -5.46 5.59
C SER A 253 -15.07 -6.77 5.68
N PHE A 254 -14.00 -6.90 4.91
CA PHE A 254 -13.05 -8.01 5.05
C PHE A 254 -12.36 -8.08 6.45
N ARG A 255 -12.51 -7.06 7.31
CA ARG A 255 -12.06 -7.07 8.71
C ARG A 255 -13.14 -7.50 9.70
N GLY A 256 -14.36 -7.73 9.25
CA GLY A 256 -15.45 -8.32 10.03
C GLY A 256 -16.40 -7.32 10.69
N TRP A 257 -16.16 -6.01 10.58
CA TRP A 257 -17.09 -4.96 11.03
C TRP A 257 -18.08 -4.55 9.94
N ASP A 258 -19.29 -4.16 10.34
CA ASP A 258 -20.32 -3.68 9.43
C ASP A 258 -20.15 -2.17 9.21
N TYR A 259 -20.34 -1.69 8.00
CA TYR A 259 -20.15 -0.29 7.64
C TYR A 259 -21.12 0.18 6.56
N ILE A 260 -21.31 1.49 6.50
CA ILE A 260 -22.02 2.20 5.44
C ILE A 260 -21.26 3.48 5.12
N ARG A 261 -21.37 3.95 3.87
CA ARG A 261 -20.73 5.21 3.45
C ARG A 261 -21.60 6.03 2.52
N CYS A 262 -21.42 7.33 2.55
CA CYS A 262 -22.05 8.26 1.61
C CYS A 262 -21.10 9.37 1.15
N SER A 263 -21.52 10.06 0.10
CA SER A 263 -20.91 11.29 -0.40
C SER A 263 -22.00 12.32 -0.65
N GLY A 264 -21.81 13.55 -0.18
CA GLY A 264 -22.74 14.65 -0.41
C GLY A 264 -22.02 15.99 -0.46
N GLY A 265 -22.74 17.05 -0.79
CA GLY A 265 -22.21 18.41 -0.83
C GLY A 265 -22.62 19.22 0.39
N ILE A 266 -21.75 20.11 0.85
CA ILE A 266 -22.07 21.13 1.86
C ILE A 266 -21.57 22.50 1.40
N GLN A 267 -22.21 23.55 1.90
CA GLN A 267 -21.83 24.94 1.69
C GLN A 267 -21.37 25.56 3.01
N ILE A 268 -20.17 26.14 3.01
CA ILE A 268 -19.61 26.83 4.17
C ILE A 268 -19.62 28.34 3.87
N SER A 269 -20.22 29.12 4.77
CA SER A 269 -20.25 30.57 4.63
C SER A 269 -18.84 31.15 4.82
N ASN A 270 -18.42 31.99 3.87
CA ASN A 270 -17.17 32.74 3.88
C ASN A 270 -17.42 34.26 4.02
N GLY A 271 -18.65 34.68 4.37
CA GLY A 271 -19.06 36.08 4.41
C GLY A 271 -19.36 36.71 3.04
N SER A 272 -19.26 35.95 1.95
CA SER A 272 -19.65 36.36 0.58
C SER A 272 -21.08 35.87 0.26
N PRO A 273 -21.78 36.51 -0.70
CA PRO A 273 -23.03 35.97 -1.26
C PRO A 273 -22.88 34.58 -1.90
N TYR A 274 -21.65 34.17 -2.21
CA TYR A 274 -21.32 32.89 -2.82
C TYR A 274 -20.57 32.01 -1.80
N PRO A 275 -21.27 31.14 -1.06
CA PRO A 275 -20.63 30.26 -0.09
C PRO A 275 -19.70 29.28 -0.82
N GLU A 276 -18.64 28.85 -0.13
CA GLU A 276 -17.73 27.86 -0.68
C GLU A 276 -18.38 26.47 -0.63
N GLU A 277 -18.29 25.75 -1.74
CA GLU A 277 -18.77 24.37 -1.84
C GLU A 277 -17.69 23.38 -1.44
N PHE A 278 -18.09 22.37 -0.66
CA PHE A 278 -17.26 21.25 -0.24
C PHE A 278 -17.99 19.93 -0.47
N GLY A 279 -17.23 18.88 -0.74
CA GLY A 279 -17.67 17.50 -0.60
C GLY A 279 -17.50 17.07 0.85
N LEU A 280 -18.49 16.34 1.35
CA LEU A 280 -18.49 15.70 2.66
C LEU A 280 -18.81 14.22 2.47
N ASP A 281 -17.82 13.38 2.71
CA ASP A 281 -17.96 11.92 2.66
C ASP A 281 -17.95 11.37 4.08
N LEU A 282 -18.82 10.42 4.37
CA LEU A 282 -18.92 9.75 5.67
C LEU A 282 -18.65 8.26 5.52
N PHE A 283 -17.85 7.72 6.44
CA PHE A 283 -17.62 6.30 6.63
C PHE A 283 -18.01 5.94 8.06
N VAL A 284 -19.10 5.19 8.19
CA VAL A 284 -19.74 4.88 9.47
C VAL A 284 -19.66 3.38 9.71
N ILE A 285 -19.07 2.99 10.83
CA ILE A 285 -18.78 1.60 11.19
C ILE A 285 -19.60 1.25 12.44
N MET A 286 -20.30 0.12 12.41
CA MET A 286 -20.95 -0.46 13.56
C MET A 286 -20.07 -1.57 14.14
N ILE A 287 -19.75 -1.44 15.42
CA ILE A 287 -18.93 -2.41 16.13
C ILE A 287 -19.28 -2.46 17.61
N ASN A 288 -19.51 -3.65 18.16
CA ASN A 288 -19.83 -3.86 19.59
C ASN A 288 -20.91 -2.87 20.12
N ASN A 289 -22.00 -2.69 19.36
CA ASN A 289 -23.10 -1.75 19.65
C ASN A 289 -22.70 -0.26 19.73
N ARG A 290 -21.56 0.10 19.16
CA ARG A 290 -21.05 1.46 19.04
C ARG A 290 -20.93 1.84 17.56
N ILE A 291 -21.11 3.12 17.29
CA ILE A 291 -20.90 3.68 15.96
C ILE A 291 -19.61 4.49 15.97
N GLU A 292 -18.70 4.11 15.09
CA GLU A 292 -17.42 4.76 14.83
C GLU A 292 -17.53 5.51 13.50
N ARG A 293 -16.96 6.71 13.43
CA ARG A 293 -17.31 7.67 12.36
C ARG A 293 -16.07 8.39 11.87
N VAL A 294 -15.91 8.39 10.55
CA VAL A 294 -14.87 9.14 9.86
C VAL A 294 -15.52 10.00 8.80
N ALA A 295 -15.26 11.30 8.83
CA ALA A 295 -15.67 12.24 7.82
C ALA A 295 -14.47 12.67 6.96
N THR A 296 -14.65 12.78 5.65
CA THR A 296 -13.67 13.38 4.75
C THR A 296 -14.25 14.67 4.19
N LEU A 297 -13.58 15.79 4.44
CA LEU A 297 -13.96 17.12 3.94
C LEU A 297 -13.01 17.52 2.81
N LYS A 298 -13.58 17.95 1.68
CA LYS A 298 -12.82 18.25 0.46
C LYS A 298 -13.37 19.48 -0.25
N SER A 299 -12.54 20.48 -0.52
CA SER A 299 -12.99 21.69 -1.23
C SER A 299 -13.38 21.35 -2.67
N ARG A 300 -14.45 21.95 -3.19
CA ARG A 300 -14.80 21.87 -4.61
C ARG A 300 -14.21 23.06 -5.36
N LYS A 301 -13.32 22.82 -6.32
CA LYS A 301 -12.63 23.89 -7.07
C LYS A 301 -13.00 23.88 -8.55
N ASN A 302 -13.05 25.06 -9.15
CA ASN A 302 -13.19 25.20 -10.59
C ASN A 302 -11.81 25.06 -11.25
N CYS A 303 -11.76 24.45 -12.42
CA CYS A 303 -10.61 24.62 -13.29
C CYS A 303 -10.56 26.06 -13.82
N ASN A 304 -9.38 26.67 -13.81
CA ASN A 304 -9.18 28.01 -14.35
C ASN A 304 -9.74 28.13 -15.78
N GLY A 305 -10.72 29.02 -15.97
CA GLY A 305 -11.34 29.28 -17.27
C GLY A 305 -12.33 28.22 -17.77
N SER A 306 -12.67 27.19 -16.97
CA SER A 306 -13.63 26.14 -17.34
C SER A 306 -14.78 26.03 -16.33
N MET A 307 -15.93 25.52 -16.79
CA MET A 307 -17.04 25.14 -15.91
C MET A 307 -16.80 23.81 -15.18
N SER A 308 -15.73 23.08 -15.53
CA SER A 308 -15.37 21.83 -14.86
C SER A 308 -14.96 22.08 -13.42
N ARG A 309 -15.48 21.24 -12.52
CA ARG A 309 -15.17 21.23 -11.09
C ARG A 309 -14.49 19.93 -10.70
N TYR A 310 -13.64 19.99 -9.69
CA TYR A 310 -12.96 18.82 -9.15
C TYR A 310 -12.86 18.86 -7.63
N TYR A 311 -12.68 17.69 -7.04
CA TYR A 311 -12.26 17.54 -5.65
C TYR A 311 -10.79 17.08 -5.56
N PRO A 312 -10.04 17.51 -4.51
CA PRO A 312 -8.66 17.07 -4.32
C PRO A 312 -8.47 15.55 -4.28
N ASP A 313 -9.43 14.81 -3.73
CA ASP A 313 -9.36 13.35 -3.63
C ASP A 313 -9.64 12.61 -4.95
N GLU A 314 -9.94 13.31 -6.05
CA GLU A 314 -9.92 12.74 -7.39
C GLU A 314 -8.49 12.44 -7.85
N ARG A 315 -7.49 13.03 -7.19
CA ARG A 315 -6.08 12.65 -7.38
C ARG A 315 -5.84 11.24 -6.82
N PRO A 316 -5.31 10.30 -7.63
CA PRO A 316 -5.11 8.92 -7.20
C PRO A 316 -4.32 8.78 -5.91
N GLY A 317 -3.28 9.60 -5.71
CA GLY A 317 -2.48 9.58 -4.48
C GLY A 317 -3.31 9.87 -3.22
N TYR A 318 -4.19 10.86 -3.25
CA TYR A 318 -5.06 11.18 -2.12
C TYR A 318 -6.21 10.19 -1.97
N ASN A 319 -6.84 9.77 -3.08
CA ASN A 319 -7.88 8.74 -3.06
C ASN A 319 -7.40 7.46 -2.39
N ASN A 320 -6.25 6.95 -2.85
CA ASN A 320 -5.65 5.74 -2.34
C ASN A 320 -5.28 5.88 -0.86
N ALA A 321 -4.73 7.04 -0.46
CA ALA A 321 -4.40 7.31 0.94
C ALA A 321 -5.63 7.27 1.85
N ILE A 322 -6.75 7.87 1.42
CA ILE A 322 -8.01 7.86 2.17
C ILE A 322 -8.58 6.44 2.27
N GLU A 323 -8.67 5.71 1.15
CA GLU A 323 -9.21 4.35 1.15
C GLU A 323 -8.35 3.38 1.96
N GLN A 324 -7.01 3.49 1.90
CA GLN A 324 -6.09 2.74 2.76
C GLN A 324 -6.30 3.07 4.23
N PHE A 325 -6.46 4.36 4.58
CA PHE A 325 -6.77 4.76 5.94
C PHE A 325 -8.06 4.10 6.45
N LEU A 326 -9.17 4.29 5.74
CA LEU A 326 -10.50 3.80 6.16
C LEU A 326 -10.51 2.29 6.42
N PHE A 327 -9.87 1.50 5.57
CA PHE A 327 -9.80 0.05 5.72
C PHE A 327 -8.56 -0.45 6.48
N SER A 328 -7.70 0.45 6.99
CA SER A 328 -6.64 0.11 7.94
C SER A 328 -7.12 0.15 9.39
N ILE A 329 -8.24 0.83 9.65
CA ILE A 329 -8.80 1.04 11.00
C ILE A 329 -9.02 -0.31 11.70
N GLN A 330 -8.59 -0.35 12.96
CA GLN A 330 -8.76 -1.46 13.88
C GLN A 330 -9.35 -0.95 15.20
N PHE A 331 -9.88 -1.88 15.98
CA PHE A 331 -10.51 -1.57 17.26
C PHE A 331 -9.92 -2.47 18.35
N THR A 332 -9.53 -1.87 19.48
CA THR A 332 -8.88 -2.61 20.57
C THR A 332 -9.78 -3.65 21.23
N ASP A 333 -11.09 -3.52 21.06
CA ASP A 333 -12.14 -4.41 21.55
C ASP A 333 -12.64 -5.40 20.46
N GLN A 334 -11.92 -5.55 19.34
CA GLN A 334 -12.28 -6.46 18.26
C GLN A 334 -11.17 -7.45 17.96
N GLN A 335 -11.55 -8.71 17.82
CA GLN A 335 -10.70 -9.72 17.18
C GLN A 335 -10.77 -9.54 15.67
N VAL A 336 -9.64 -9.18 15.07
CA VAL A 336 -9.52 -9.03 13.61
C VAL A 336 -9.06 -10.35 13.01
N PRO A 337 -9.74 -10.87 11.96
CA PRO A 337 -9.27 -12.05 11.25
C PRO A 337 -7.83 -11.86 10.74
N ALA A 338 -7.02 -12.91 10.80
CA ALA A 338 -5.72 -12.90 10.15
C ALA A 338 -5.93 -12.84 8.63
N LEU A 339 -5.51 -11.75 7.99
CA LEU A 339 -5.69 -11.53 6.57
C LEU A 339 -4.35 -11.66 5.85
N GLN A 340 -4.29 -12.56 4.88
CA GLN A 340 -3.14 -12.64 3.99
C GLN A 340 -3.24 -11.53 2.92
N PRO A 341 -2.15 -10.80 2.64
CA PRO A 341 -2.09 -9.86 1.52
C PRO A 341 -2.24 -10.61 0.21
N GLY A 342 -2.86 -9.99 -0.79
CA GLY A 342 -2.87 -10.54 -2.14
C GLY A 342 -1.58 -10.15 -2.86
N THR A 343 -0.82 -11.12 -3.32
CA THR A 343 0.31 -10.90 -4.23
C THR A 343 0.10 -11.69 -5.52
N ILE A 344 0.73 -11.23 -6.59
CA ILE A 344 0.77 -11.90 -7.90
C ILE A 344 1.89 -12.94 -8.01
N HIS A 345 2.59 -13.20 -6.90
CA HIS A 345 3.71 -14.14 -6.83
C HIS A 345 3.24 -15.39 -6.08
N GLY A 346 3.31 -16.55 -6.72
CA GLY A 346 2.90 -17.81 -6.14
C GLY A 346 2.79 -18.91 -7.18
N ASP A 347 2.35 -20.09 -6.73
CA ASP A 347 2.21 -21.27 -7.57
C ASP A 347 0.89 -21.26 -8.37
N GLY A 348 0.80 -22.20 -9.32
CA GLY A 348 -0.42 -22.46 -10.10
C GLY A 348 -0.74 -21.33 -11.07
N ILE A 349 -1.97 -20.81 -10.98
CA ILE A 349 -2.45 -19.74 -11.88
C ILE A 349 -2.25 -18.33 -11.32
N THR A 350 -1.54 -18.18 -10.20
CA THR A 350 -1.24 -16.87 -9.60
C THR A 350 -0.43 -16.03 -10.59
N GLY A 351 -0.85 -14.77 -10.82
CA GLY A 351 -0.18 -13.88 -11.76
C GLY A 351 -1.13 -12.99 -12.55
N VAL A 352 -0.55 -12.26 -13.50
CA VAL A 352 -1.27 -11.43 -14.47
C VAL A 352 -1.36 -12.21 -15.78
N TRP A 353 -2.55 -12.26 -16.34
CA TRP A 353 -2.84 -12.98 -17.57
C TRP A 353 -3.41 -12.02 -18.59
N GLU A 354 -3.19 -12.28 -19.87
CA GLU A 354 -3.74 -11.50 -20.97
C GLU A 354 -4.43 -12.42 -21.97
N GLY A 355 -5.62 -12.02 -22.39
CA GLY A 355 -6.42 -12.71 -23.39
C GLY A 355 -7.16 -11.72 -24.27
N ILE A 356 -7.57 -12.18 -25.45
CA ILE A 356 -8.38 -11.40 -26.38
C ILE A 356 -9.77 -12.03 -26.40
N SER A 357 -10.79 -11.20 -26.27
CA SER A 357 -12.17 -11.61 -26.51
C SER A 357 -12.74 -10.80 -27.65
N LEU A 358 -13.50 -11.49 -28.51
CA LEU A 358 -14.25 -10.90 -29.60
C LEU A 358 -15.72 -10.81 -29.15
N THR A 359 -16.26 -9.60 -29.12
CA THR A 359 -17.68 -9.37 -28.84
C THR A 359 -18.37 -8.86 -30.11
N ALA A 360 -19.51 -9.45 -30.45
CA ALA A 360 -20.40 -8.92 -31.48
C ALA A 360 -21.40 -7.96 -30.83
N GLY A 361 -21.50 -6.74 -31.35
CA GLY A 361 -22.37 -5.67 -30.91
C GLY A 361 -22.91 -4.88 -32.09
N THR A 362 -23.62 -3.79 -31.80
CA THR A 362 -24.25 -2.97 -32.83
C THR A 362 -23.20 -2.27 -33.68
N VAL A 363 -23.40 -2.30 -35.00
CA VAL A 363 -22.60 -1.54 -35.96
C VAL A 363 -22.66 -0.06 -35.59
N SER A 364 -21.50 0.61 -35.58
CA SER A 364 -21.38 2.05 -35.32
C SER A 364 -20.40 2.66 -36.31
N SER A 365 -20.38 3.99 -36.43
CA SER A 365 -19.43 4.68 -37.31
C SER A 365 -17.97 4.36 -36.99
N SER A 366 -17.64 4.06 -35.72
CA SER A 366 -16.31 3.63 -35.27
C SER A 366 -16.10 2.11 -35.27
N ASN A 367 -17.14 1.32 -35.58
CA ASN A 367 -17.05 -0.13 -35.70
C ASN A 367 -18.09 -0.67 -36.69
N GLN A 368 -17.70 -0.65 -37.98
CA GLN A 368 -18.59 -0.98 -39.11
C GLN A 368 -18.97 -2.46 -39.19
N LEU A 369 -18.23 -3.35 -38.52
CA LEU A 369 -18.51 -4.79 -38.49
C LEU A 369 -19.34 -5.22 -37.27
N GLY A 370 -19.54 -4.32 -36.30
CA GLY A 370 -20.11 -4.66 -35.00
C GLY A 370 -19.20 -5.58 -34.17
N LEU A 371 -18.00 -5.92 -34.64
CA LEU A 371 -17.07 -6.82 -33.95
C LEU A 371 -16.06 -5.99 -33.13
N ARG A 372 -16.05 -6.13 -31.81
CA ARG A 372 -15.09 -5.46 -30.90
C ARG A 372 -14.14 -6.50 -30.33
N TYR A 373 -12.86 -6.36 -30.63
CA TYR A 373 -11.81 -7.02 -29.86
C TYR A 373 -11.56 -6.22 -28.59
N SER A 374 -11.65 -6.91 -27.46
CA SER A 374 -11.33 -6.37 -26.15
C SER A 374 -10.19 -7.20 -25.57
N THR A 375 -9.15 -6.53 -25.10
CA THR A 375 -8.13 -7.16 -24.26
C THR A 375 -8.69 -7.33 -22.85
N TYR A 376 -8.43 -8.49 -22.27
CA TYR A 376 -8.82 -8.83 -20.91
C TYR A 376 -7.58 -9.20 -20.13
N THR A 377 -7.39 -8.56 -18.99
CA THR A 377 -6.20 -8.75 -18.16
C THR A 377 -6.56 -9.28 -16.77
N PRO A 378 -7.03 -10.53 -16.64
CA PRO A 378 -7.38 -11.06 -15.34
C PRO A 378 -6.15 -11.26 -14.47
N ILE A 379 -6.32 -11.04 -13.17
CA ILE A 379 -5.24 -11.10 -12.17
C ILE A 379 -5.67 -12.07 -11.08
N PHE A 380 -4.84 -13.06 -10.79
CA PHE A 380 -5.08 -14.04 -9.73
C PHE A 380 -4.06 -13.81 -8.63
N PHE A 381 -4.57 -13.60 -7.41
CA PHE A 381 -3.75 -13.33 -6.24
C PHE A 381 -3.63 -14.59 -5.38
N ASN A 382 -2.45 -14.81 -4.79
CA ASN A 382 -2.17 -15.96 -3.94
C ASN A 382 -3.07 -16.10 -2.69
N ASN A 383 -3.81 -15.05 -2.34
CA ASN A 383 -4.77 -15.03 -1.24
C ASN A 383 -6.18 -15.49 -1.65
N GLY A 384 -6.33 -16.04 -2.87
CA GLY A 384 -7.59 -16.56 -3.40
C GLY A 384 -8.52 -15.50 -3.99
N GLN A 385 -8.12 -14.22 -4.04
CA GLN A 385 -8.85 -13.18 -4.77
C GLN A 385 -8.48 -13.18 -6.25
N ALA A 386 -9.41 -12.75 -7.09
CA ALA A 386 -9.15 -12.49 -8.50
C ALA A 386 -9.77 -11.16 -8.94
N TYR A 387 -9.06 -10.46 -9.81
CA TYR A 387 -9.58 -9.33 -10.58
C TYR A 387 -9.96 -9.83 -11.98
N PHE A 388 -11.19 -9.58 -12.39
CA PHE A 388 -11.75 -9.94 -13.69
C PHE A 388 -12.60 -8.78 -14.22
N GLY A 389 -11.97 -7.60 -14.33
CA GLY A 389 -12.59 -6.41 -14.89
C GLY A 389 -12.04 -6.03 -16.26
N THR A 390 -12.50 -4.90 -16.77
CA THR A 390 -12.20 -4.44 -18.14
C THR A 390 -11.00 -3.53 -18.25
N LYS A 391 -10.43 -3.05 -17.14
CA LYS A 391 -9.31 -2.09 -17.15
C LYS A 391 -8.25 -2.47 -16.14
N PHE A 392 -7.01 -2.48 -16.57
CA PHE A 392 -5.90 -2.65 -15.63
C PHE A 392 -5.81 -1.45 -14.67
N SER A 393 -5.15 -1.64 -13.52
CA SER A 393 -4.90 -0.56 -12.57
C SER A 393 -4.06 0.54 -13.22
N ALA A 394 -4.48 1.81 -13.19
CA ALA A 394 -3.77 2.96 -13.75
C ALA A 394 -2.32 3.11 -13.27
N GLU A 395 -2.07 2.73 -12.02
CA GLU A 395 -0.77 2.83 -11.36
C GLU A 395 0.01 1.50 -11.35
N GLY A 396 -0.51 0.45 -11.99
CA GLY A 396 0.03 -0.91 -11.86
C GLY A 396 -0.31 -1.57 -10.52
N LEU A 397 0.50 -2.55 -10.11
CA LEU A 397 0.26 -3.39 -8.93
C LEU A 397 1.26 -3.14 -7.78
N ASP A 398 2.16 -2.17 -7.89
CA ASP A 398 3.07 -1.82 -6.80
C ASP A 398 2.35 -1.09 -5.66
N GLY A 399 2.48 -1.64 -4.44
CA GLY A 399 1.73 -1.20 -3.26
C GLY A 399 0.21 -1.46 -3.35
N PHE A 400 -0.24 -2.31 -4.28
CA PHE A 400 -1.64 -2.55 -4.55
C PHE A 400 -2.30 -3.41 -3.46
N ASN A 401 -3.45 -2.95 -2.94
CA ASN A 401 -4.21 -3.67 -1.92
C ASN A 401 -5.46 -4.30 -2.55
N SER A 402 -5.39 -5.60 -2.85
CA SER A 402 -6.47 -6.36 -3.48
C SER A 402 -7.75 -6.40 -2.64
N ARG A 403 -7.65 -6.34 -1.30
CA ARG A 403 -8.82 -6.37 -0.42
C ARG A 403 -9.60 -5.06 -0.48
N ILE A 404 -8.90 -3.94 -0.37
CA ILE A 404 -9.52 -2.60 -0.48
C ILE A 404 -10.10 -2.38 -1.87
N ARG A 405 -9.39 -2.79 -2.93
CA ARG A 405 -9.89 -2.66 -4.30
C ARG A 405 -11.15 -3.48 -4.54
N ALA A 406 -11.23 -4.69 -3.97
CA ALA A 406 -12.45 -5.50 -4.00
C ALA A 406 -13.64 -4.86 -3.25
N GLU A 407 -13.41 -4.12 -2.16
CA GLU A 407 -14.46 -3.35 -1.47
C GLU A 407 -15.00 -2.21 -2.34
N ASN A 408 -14.12 -1.58 -3.12
CA ASN A 408 -14.44 -0.39 -3.90
C ASN A 408 -15.09 -0.68 -5.25
N VAL A 409 -14.69 -1.74 -5.95
CA VAL A 409 -15.16 -2.06 -7.30
C VAL A 409 -15.65 -3.51 -7.39
N ARG A 410 -16.57 -3.90 -6.49
CA ARG A 410 -17.00 -5.30 -6.27
C ARG A 410 -17.30 -6.09 -7.55
N ARG A 411 -17.95 -5.47 -8.55
CA ARG A 411 -18.35 -6.16 -9.79
C ARG A 411 -17.17 -6.85 -10.49
N ASP A 412 -15.98 -6.25 -10.43
CA ASP A 412 -14.79 -6.73 -11.13
C ASP A 412 -13.94 -7.68 -10.27
N TRP A 413 -14.39 -7.98 -9.05
CA TRP A 413 -13.62 -8.77 -8.09
C TRP A 413 -14.36 -10.04 -7.67
N GLY A 414 -13.61 -11.13 -7.60
CA GLY A 414 -14.11 -12.44 -7.23
C GLY A 414 -13.14 -13.22 -6.35
N THR A 415 -13.48 -14.47 -6.09
CA THR A 415 -12.60 -15.45 -5.48
C THR A 415 -12.45 -16.67 -6.37
N TYR A 416 -11.37 -17.42 -6.23
CA TYR A 416 -11.16 -18.60 -7.07
C TYR A 416 -10.69 -19.82 -6.29
N THR A 417 -10.98 -20.98 -6.85
CA THR A 417 -10.31 -22.24 -6.54
C THR A 417 -9.70 -22.78 -7.81
N PHE A 418 -8.51 -23.39 -7.70
CA PHE A 418 -7.86 -24.03 -8.84
C PHE A 418 -6.98 -25.19 -8.36
N SER A 419 -7.24 -26.40 -8.84
CA SER A 419 -6.45 -27.59 -8.55
C SER A 419 -6.53 -28.58 -9.71
N ASN A 420 -5.46 -29.35 -9.92
CA ASN A 420 -5.40 -30.37 -10.97
C ASN A 420 -5.81 -29.85 -12.37
N GLY A 421 -5.41 -28.61 -12.70
CA GLY A 421 -5.69 -27.99 -13.98
C GLY A 421 -7.13 -27.54 -14.20
N ARG A 422 -7.98 -27.52 -13.16
CA ARG A 422 -9.38 -27.05 -13.23
C ARG A 422 -9.75 -26.21 -12.03
N GLY A 423 -10.75 -25.35 -12.18
CA GLY A 423 -11.20 -24.49 -11.11
C GLY A 423 -12.46 -23.71 -11.44
N VAL A 424 -12.83 -22.84 -10.50
CA VAL A 424 -13.98 -21.94 -10.64
C VAL A 424 -13.59 -20.56 -10.13
N LEU A 425 -13.86 -19.55 -10.93
CA LEU A 425 -13.80 -18.14 -10.54
C LEU A 425 -15.22 -17.69 -10.18
N LYS A 426 -15.44 -17.38 -8.90
CA LYS A 426 -16.72 -16.90 -8.37
C LYS A 426 -16.79 -15.39 -8.47
N MET A 427 -17.66 -14.89 -9.34
CA MET A 427 -17.95 -13.48 -9.50
C MET A 427 -19.31 -13.12 -8.91
N PRO A 428 -19.59 -11.84 -8.60
CA PRO A 428 -20.90 -11.43 -8.10
C PRO A 428 -22.07 -11.71 -9.06
N TYR A 429 -21.77 -11.95 -10.34
CA TYR A 429 -22.75 -12.21 -11.40
C TYR A 429 -22.75 -13.67 -11.90
N GLY A 430 -21.97 -14.57 -11.28
CA GLY A 430 -21.96 -15.98 -11.62
C GLY A 430 -20.60 -16.65 -11.47
N ASP A 431 -20.63 -17.98 -11.55
CA ASP A 431 -19.44 -18.82 -11.49
C ASP A 431 -18.89 -19.05 -12.91
N LEU A 432 -17.59 -18.80 -13.08
CA LEU A 432 -16.88 -18.95 -14.34
C LEU A 432 -15.95 -20.17 -14.27
N PRO A 433 -16.23 -21.24 -15.03
CA PRO A 433 -15.33 -22.40 -15.10
C PRO A 433 -13.95 -22.00 -15.62
N MET A 434 -12.91 -22.60 -15.05
CA MET A 434 -11.52 -22.39 -15.45
C MET A 434 -10.82 -23.72 -15.70
N ARG A 435 -9.93 -23.78 -16.69
CA ARG A 435 -9.12 -24.97 -16.97
C ARG A 435 -7.80 -24.65 -17.67
N MET A 436 -6.81 -25.53 -17.52
CA MET A 436 -5.65 -25.58 -18.39
C MET A 436 -5.92 -26.51 -19.57
N GLU A 437 -5.62 -26.06 -20.78
CA GLU A 437 -5.77 -26.85 -22.01
C GLU A 437 -4.65 -26.49 -22.99
N ASN A 438 -3.84 -27.47 -23.43
CA ASN A 438 -2.74 -27.25 -24.38
C ASN A 438 -1.81 -26.08 -24.02
N ASN A 439 -1.43 -26.00 -22.73
CA ASN A 439 -0.61 -24.93 -22.16
C ASN A 439 -1.23 -23.51 -22.22
N LYS A 440 -2.53 -23.41 -22.49
CA LYS A 440 -3.31 -22.18 -22.39
C LYS A 440 -4.22 -22.25 -21.17
N PHE A 441 -4.39 -21.10 -20.51
CA PHE A 441 -5.37 -20.96 -19.46
C PHE A 441 -6.70 -20.51 -20.06
N ILE A 442 -7.77 -21.26 -19.81
CA ILE A 442 -9.10 -21.01 -20.36
C ILE A 442 -10.04 -20.60 -19.25
N ILE A 443 -10.78 -19.51 -19.47
CA ILE A 443 -11.91 -19.10 -18.64
C ILE A 443 -13.16 -19.11 -19.52
N THR A 444 -14.19 -19.83 -19.09
CA THR A 444 -15.47 -19.87 -19.80
C THR A 444 -16.39 -18.79 -19.24
N ALA A 445 -16.59 -17.70 -19.99
CA ALA A 445 -17.48 -16.61 -19.63
C ALA A 445 -18.62 -16.50 -20.64
N ASN A 446 -19.86 -16.34 -20.19
CA ASN A 446 -21.05 -16.29 -21.05
C ASN A 446 -21.12 -17.46 -22.06
N ASN A 447 -20.83 -18.68 -21.59
CA ASN A 447 -20.77 -19.91 -22.40
C ASN A 447 -19.75 -19.85 -23.56
N THR A 448 -18.77 -18.95 -23.48
CA THR A 448 -17.71 -18.79 -24.48
C THR A 448 -16.35 -19.01 -23.82
N ASP A 449 -15.50 -19.81 -24.45
CA ASP A 449 -14.14 -20.03 -23.99
C ASP A 449 -13.22 -18.88 -24.41
N HIS A 450 -12.53 -18.32 -23.44
CA HIS A 450 -11.50 -17.31 -23.67
C HIS A 450 -10.15 -17.86 -23.25
N ALA A 451 -9.19 -17.82 -24.17
CA ALA A 451 -7.83 -18.27 -23.91
C ALA A 451 -6.95 -17.10 -23.45
N PHE A 452 -6.17 -17.37 -22.42
CA PHE A 452 -5.25 -16.44 -21.80
C PHE A 452 -3.83 -17.02 -21.77
N HIS A 453 -2.87 -16.12 -21.84
CA HIS A 453 -1.45 -16.41 -21.64
C HIS A 453 -0.95 -15.58 -20.47
N GLN A 454 0.01 -16.12 -19.72
CA GLN A 454 0.56 -15.42 -18.57
C GLN A 454 1.51 -14.33 -19.06
N LEU A 455 1.38 -13.12 -18.51
CA LEU A 455 2.34 -12.06 -18.75
C LEU A 455 3.62 -12.35 -17.97
N MET A 456 4.75 -12.07 -18.61
CA MET A 456 6.06 -12.21 -17.99
C MET A 456 6.30 -11.06 -16.99
N SER A 457 7.01 -11.36 -15.90
CA SER A 457 7.41 -10.32 -14.95
C SER A 457 8.21 -9.22 -15.65
N VAL A 458 7.79 -7.97 -15.43
CA VAL A 458 8.48 -6.76 -15.91
C VAL A 458 9.50 -6.20 -14.89
N ASP A 459 9.68 -6.86 -13.74
CA ASP A 459 10.52 -6.34 -12.66
C ASP A 459 11.96 -6.12 -13.12
N GLY A 460 12.50 -4.94 -12.81
CA GLY A 460 13.83 -4.54 -13.24
C GLY A 460 13.95 -4.20 -14.73
N ALA A 461 12.85 -4.05 -15.47
CA ALA A 461 12.90 -3.55 -16.84
C ALA A 461 13.64 -2.21 -16.92
N ARG A 462 14.27 -1.98 -18.09
CA ARG A 462 15.03 -0.78 -18.42
C ARG A 462 14.66 -0.35 -19.81
N PHE A 463 14.46 0.94 -19.96
CA PHE A 463 14.10 1.62 -21.20
C PHE A 463 15.25 2.52 -21.62
N ASN A 464 15.43 2.66 -22.92
CA ASN A 464 16.39 3.60 -23.49
C ASN A 464 15.87 4.14 -24.82
N GLY A 465 16.01 5.45 -25.01
CA GLY A 465 15.56 6.18 -26.20
C GLY A 465 14.50 7.24 -25.88
N THR A 466 14.21 8.07 -26.89
CA THR A 466 13.16 9.08 -26.86
C THR A 466 11.90 8.54 -27.51
N TYR A 467 10.78 8.64 -26.82
CA TYR A 467 9.48 8.15 -27.28
C TYR A 467 8.44 9.26 -27.29
N VAL A 468 7.63 9.28 -28.35
CA VAL A 468 6.58 10.27 -28.59
C VAL A 468 5.22 9.59 -28.62
N MET A 469 4.20 10.30 -28.15
CA MET A 469 2.80 9.89 -28.26
C MET A 469 2.09 10.67 -29.36
N ASN A 470 0.85 10.28 -29.69
CA ASN A 470 -0.02 11.14 -30.50
C ASN A 470 -0.25 12.48 -29.79
N GLU A 471 -0.57 13.52 -30.58
CA GLU A 471 -0.89 14.84 -30.04
C GLU A 471 -2.00 14.74 -28.99
N ALA A 472 -1.75 15.33 -27.82
CA ALA A 472 -2.68 15.40 -26.72
C ALA A 472 -2.57 16.80 -26.08
N TYR A 473 -3.71 17.41 -25.78
CA TYR A 473 -3.77 18.75 -25.17
C TYR A 473 -3.01 19.84 -25.98
N GLY A 474 -3.01 19.74 -27.31
CA GLY A 474 -2.37 20.70 -28.21
C GLY A 474 -0.84 20.64 -28.24
N VAL A 475 -0.25 19.58 -27.68
CA VAL A 475 1.19 19.32 -27.69
C VAL A 475 1.46 17.86 -28.04
N ILE A 476 2.66 17.55 -28.54
CA ILE A 476 3.11 16.17 -28.74
C ILE A 476 3.84 15.75 -27.45
N PRO A 477 3.27 14.84 -26.63
CA PRO A 477 3.92 14.40 -25.40
C PRO A 477 5.17 13.57 -25.72
N VAL A 478 6.25 13.83 -24.98
CA VAL A 478 7.54 13.15 -25.18
C VAL A 478 8.10 12.66 -23.86
N ILE A 479 8.70 11.47 -23.85
CA ILE A 479 9.50 10.98 -22.73
C ILE A 479 10.81 10.38 -23.23
N THR A 480 11.91 10.74 -22.59
CA THR A 480 13.23 10.20 -22.89
C THR A 480 13.69 9.34 -21.74
N PHE A 481 14.22 8.14 -22.04
CA PHE A 481 14.82 7.23 -21.08
C PHE A 481 16.29 6.99 -21.40
N THR A 482 17.08 6.76 -20.36
CA THR A 482 18.48 6.37 -20.46
C THR A 482 18.74 5.03 -19.77
N GLN A 483 19.77 4.32 -20.23
CA GLN A 483 20.11 2.97 -19.75
C GLN A 483 20.43 2.91 -18.24
N ASP A 484 20.93 4.00 -17.67
CA ASP A 484 21.22 4.12 -16.23
C ASP A 484 19.96 4.28 -15.36
N GLY A 485 18.76 4.23 -15.94
CA GLY A 485 17.50 4.28 -15.20
C GLY A 485 16.98 5.70 -14.95
N ARG A 486 17.42 6.68 -15.75
CA ARG A 486 16.89 8.05 -15.70
C ARG A 486 15.84 8.30 -16.77
N PHE A 487 15.02 9.32 -16.54
CA PHE A 487 14.04 9.78 -17.50
C PHE A 487 13.94 11.31 -17.54
N THR A 488 13.43 11.83 -18.65
CA THR A 488 12.93 13.21 -18.79
C THR A 488 11.54 13.14 -19.43
N ASP A 489 10.53 13.59 -18.69
CA ASP A 489 9.14 13.69 -19.11
C ASP A 489 8.82 15.11 -19.58
N ASN A 490 8.20 15.19 -20.76
CA ASN A 490 7.63 16.40 -21.34
C ASN A 490 6.15 16.17 -21.64
N GLY A 491 5.38 15.80 -20.61
CA GLY A 491 3.93 15.65 -20.67
C GLY A 491 3.41 14.26 -21.05
N ALA A 492 4.29 13.28 -21.29
CA ALA A 492 3.87 11.92 -21.63
C ALA A 492 3.19 11.24 -20.44
N ILE A 493 3.70 11.42 -19.22
CA ILE A 493 3.09 10.86 -18.01
C ILE A 493 1.68 11.40 -17.82
N LYS A 494 1.46 12.71 -18.05
CA LYS A 494 0.13 13.33 -18.03
C LYS A 494 -0.81 12.68 -19.04
N ALA A 495 -0.35 12.46 -20.27
CA ALA A 495 -1.14 11.85 -21.33
C ALA A 495 -1.55 10.40 -20.98
N LEU A 496 -0.64 9.61 -20.39
CA LEU A 496 -0.88 8.21 -19.98
C LEU A 496 -1.94 8.07 -18.88
N TYR A 497 -2.18 9.12 -18.10
CA TYR A 497 -3.24 9.13 -17.10
C TYR A 497 -4.63 9.44 -17.67
N HIS A 498 -4.72 9.91 -18.91
CA HIS A 498 -5.98 10.32 -19.56
C HIS A 498 -6.81 11.29 -18.69
N THR A 499 -6.14 12.17 -17.95
CA THR A 499 -6.84 13.13 -17.07
C THR A 499 -7.62 14.13 -17.91
N ILE A 500 -8.94 14.04 -17.90
CA ILE A 500 -9.84 14.90 -18.67
C ILE A 500 -9.84 16.38 -18.23
N THR A 501 -9.15 16.71 -17.14
CA THR A 501 -9.10 18.07 -16.58
C THR A 501 -7.67 18.49 -16.32
N ASP A 502 -7.17 19.44 -17.10
CA ASP A 502 -5.79 19.95 -17.02
C ASP A 502 -5.42 20.54 -15.66
N CYS A 503 -6.42 20.92 -14.85
CA CYS A 503 -6.23 21.57 -13.57
C CYS A 503 -6.17 20.61 -12.37
N THR A 504 -6.51 19.32 -12.55
CA THR A 504 -6.77 18.45 -11.40
C THR A 504 -5.51 18.06 -10.66
N ASP A 505 -4.35 17.98 -11.31
CA ASP A 505 -3.15 17.47 -10.62
C ASP A 505 -1.85 18.16 -11.06
N PRO A 506 -1.31 19.09 -10.24
CA PRO A 506 -0.02 19.71 -10.52
C PRO A 506 1.15 18.71 -10.44
N GLN A 507 0.92 17.48 -9.97
CA GLN A 507 1.96 16.45 -9.94
C GLN A 507 2.33 15.96 -11.33
N PHE A 508 1.54 16.21 -12.40
CA PHE A 508 1.87 15.77 -13.76
C PHE A 508 2.62 16.81 -14.61
N LEU A 509 3.21 17.83 -13.97
CA LEU A 509 4.08 18.76 -14.68
C LEU A 509 5.32 18.04 -15.25
N PRO A 510 5.85 18.48 -16.41
CA PRO A 510 7.12 18.00 -16.94
C PRO A 510 8.25 17.98 -15.90
N GLY A 511 9.25 17.14 -16.12
CA GLY A 511 10.40 17.04 -15.21
C GLY A 511 11.29 15.85 -15.51
N SER A 512 12.28 15.61 -14.66
CA SER A 512 13.23 14.52 -14.82
C SER A 512 13.48 13.81 -13.49
N GLY A 513 14.05 12.61 -13.56
CA GLY A 513 14.40 11.86 -12.37
C GLY A 513 14.88 10.46 -12.69
N ASN A 514 14.69 9.55 -11.73
CA ASN A 514 14.97 8.12 -11.88
C ASN A 514 13.67 7.33 -11.93
N TYR A 515 13.68 6.17 -12.58
CA TYR A 515 12.55 5.26 -12.57
C TYR A 515 12.96 3.85 -12.14
N GLU A 516 11.99 3.13 -11.59
CA GLU A 516 12.07 1.69 -11.31
C GLU A 516 10.84 1.00 -11.92
N VAL A 517 11.01 -0.24 -12.38
CA VAL A 517 9.88 -1.06 -12.85
C VAL A 517 9.71 -2.26 -11.93
N LYS A 518 8.53 -2.39 -11.32
CA LYS A 518 8.20 -3.48 -10.40
C LYS A 518 6.69 -3.72 -10.35
N ASN A 519 6.27 -4.98 -10.22
CA ASN A 519 4.87 -5.38 -10.08
C ASN A 519 3.98 -4.68 -11.12
N TYR A 520 4.36 -4.74 -12.39
CA TYR A 520 3.61 -4.13 -13.50
C TYR A 520 3.38 -2.61 -13.35
N SER A 521 4.31 -1.93 -12.69
CA SER A 521 4.28 -0.48 -12.44
C SER A 521 5.64 0.12 -12.81
N VAL A 522 5.64 1.26 -13.49
CA VAL A 522 6.79 2.16 -13.59
C VAL A 522 6.64 3.21 -12.49
N ILE A 523 7.62 3.30 -11.61
CA ILE A 523 7.67 4.22 -10.48
C ILE A 523 8.64 5.34 -10.86
N PHE A 524 8.10 6.48 -11.28
CA PHE A 524 8.86 7.69 -11.59
C PHE A 524 9.13 8.47 -10.32
N SER A 525 10.41 8.58 -9.93
CA SER A 525 10.88 9.42 -8.82
C SER A 525 11.55 10.67 -9.39
N PHE A 526 10.81 11.78 -9.40
CA PHE A 526 11.28 13.06 -9.93
C PHE A 526 12.31 13.69 -8.99
N SER A 527 13.23 14.46 -9.56
CA SER A 527 14.27 15.19 -8.83
C SER A 527 13.71 16.24 -7.85
N ASP A 528 12.47 16.70 -8.06
CA ASP A 528 11.76 17.61 -7.17
C ASP A 528 11.01 16.90 -6.01
N GLY A 529 11.16 15.58 -5.89
CA GLY A 529 10.58 14.76 -4.84
C GLY A 529 9.21 14.16 -5.18
N ARG A 530 8.59 14.50 -6.32
CA ARG A 530 7.34 13.85 -6.76
C ARG A 530 7.58 12.36 -7.04
N LYS A 531 6.60 11.53 -6.71
CA LYS A 531 6.57 10.11 -7.08
C LYS A 531 5.27 9.78 -7.79
N ILE A 532 5.37 9.27 -9.01
CA ILE A 532 4.23 8.95 -9.86
C ILE A 532 4.35 7.52 -10.34
N LYS A 533 3.26 6.77 -10.29
CA LYS A 533 3.22 5.38 -10.77
C LYS A 533 2.42 5.32 -12.06
N VAL A 534 2.87 4.54 -13.04
CA VAL A 534 2.11 4.27 -14.26
C VAL A 534 2.11 2.77 -14.51
N ALA A 535 0.98 2.21 -14.93
CA ALA A 535 0.90 0.82 -15.31
C ALA A 535 1.88 0.47 -16.42
N PHE A 536 2.49 -0.71 -16.33
CA PHE A 536 3.30 -1.28 -17.40
C PHE A 536 3.13 -2.79 -17.43
N MET A 537 2.27 -3.25 -18.33
CA MET A 537 1.95 -4.67 -18.47
C MET A 537 3.06 -5.46 -19.18
N GLY A 538 3.92 -4.78 -19.94
CA GLY A 538 5.04 -5.40 -20.64
C GLY A 538 4.65 -6.09 -21.94
N THR A 539 3.45 -5.84 -22.47
CA THR A 539 2.96 -6.42 -23.72
C THR A 539 3.87 -6.05 -24.88
N GLY A 540 4.45 -7.06 -25.52
CA GLY A 540 5.43 -6.90 -26.60
C GLY A 540 6.82 -6.41 -26.15
N TYR A 541 7.08 -6.27 -24.85
CA TYR A 541 8.38 -5.85 -24.32
C TYR A 541 9.27 -7.06 -23.98
N SER A 542 10.58 -6.90 -24.19
CA SER A 542 11.59 -7.89 -23.82
C SER A 542 12.71 -7.22 -23.01
N LYS A 543 13.09 -7.80 -21.86
CA LYS A 543 14.20 -7.30 -21.04
C LYS A 543 15.55 -7.33 -21.77
N ASN A 544 15.67 -8.20 -22.77
CA ASN A 544 16.87 -8.29 -23.63
C ASN A 544 16.94 -7.16 -24.66
N TYR A 545 15.84 -6.41 -24.85
CA TYR A 545 15.74 -5.35 -25.84
C TYR A 545 15.13 -4.09 -25.21
N GLN A 546 15.99 -3.30 -24.58
CA GLN A 546 15.63 -2.13 -23.77
C GLN A 546 15.25 -0.89 -24.61
N SER A 547 15.40 -0.95 -25.94
CA SER A 547 15.14 0.18 -26.84
C SER A 547 14.18 -0.18 -27.99
N PRO A 548 12.97 -0.67 -27.71
CA PRO A 548 12.02 -1.05 -28.74
C PRO A 548 11.61 0.13 -29.63
N THR A 549 11.20 -0.17 -30.87
CA THR A 549 10.71 0.86 -31.81
C THR A 549 9.35 1.43 -31.39
N ALA A 550 8.58 0.66 -30.64
CA ALA A 550 7.37 1.09 -29.96
C ALA A 550 7.28 0.43 -28.58
N MET A 551 6.74 1.16 -27.61
CA MET A 551 6.49 0.69 -26.24
C MET A 551 5.05 0.96 -25.88
N ARG A 552 4.42 0.05 -25.13
CA ARG A 552 3.08 0.24 -24.57
C ARG A 552 3.16 0.55 -23.09
N MET A 553 2.50 1.60 -22.64
CA MET A 553 2.47 2.00 -21.23
C MET A 553 1.09 2.53 -20.85
N GLY A 554 0.78 2.56 -19.57
CA GLY A 554 -0.53 2.99 -19.06
C GLY A 554 -1.55 1.86 -19.07
N PHE A 555 -2.69 2.11 -18.41
CA PHE A 555 -3.75 1.10 -18.27
C PHE A 555 -4.53 0.84 -19.56
N ASN A 556 -4.40 1.72 -20.55
CA ASN A 556 -4.96 1.56 -21.89
C ASN A 556 -3.93 1.01 -22.90
N GLU A 557 -2.70 0.70 -22.46
CA GLU A 557 -1.60 0.29 -23.34
C GLU A 557 -1.32 1.26 -24.49
N ASP A 558 -1.33 2.55 -24.14
CA ASP A 558 -1.05 3.62 -25.08
C ASP A 558 0.33 3.40 -25.69
N GLU A 559 0.40 3.59 -27.00
CA GLU A 559 1.62 3.35 -27.77
C GLU A 559 2.49 4.60 -27.77
N LEU A 560 3.74 4.44 -27.35
CA LEU A 560 4.79 5.44 -27.47
C LEU A 560 5.77 4.97 -28.55
N ARG A 561 5.97 5.78 -29.59
CA ARG A 561 6.85 5.46 -30.72
C ARG A 561 8.21 6.08 -30.55
N LYS A 562 9.26 5.32 -30.81
CA LYS A 562 10.63 5.83 -30.74
C LYS A 562 10.86 6.85 -31.85
N GLN A 563 11.51 7.96 -31.51
CA GLN A 563 11.94 9.00 -32.45
C GLN A 563 13.30 8.68 -33.07
#